data_AF-A0A7Y3DDY3-F1
#
_entry.id   AF-A0A7Y3DDY3-F1
#
_cell.length_a   1.000
_cell.length_b   1.000
_cell.length_c   1.000
_cell.angle_alpha   90.00
_cell.angle_beta   90.00
_cell.angle_gamma   90.00
#
_symmetry.space_group_name_H-M   'P 1'
#
loop_
_entity.id
_entity.type
_entity.pdbx_description
1 polymer ?
#
loop_
_entity_poly.entity_id
_entity_poly.type
_entity_poly.pdbx_seq_one_letter_code
_entity_poly.pdbx_strand_id
1 'polypeptide(L)'
;MKIAIVGSGIAGLTCAHGLHREHEITVFEADDRVGGHTNTVVVEEAGRRIPVDTGFIVFNDRTYPNFIRLLGQLGVRSRPTDMGFGVRLERNGLEYGSTGLNMVFAQRRNVLRPSFHRMLRDVLRFHGEAQALLAHPEEKATLGEFLAE
;
A
#
# COMPACT_ATOMS: atom_id res chain seq x y z
N MET A 1 -11.54 -17.11 29.51
CA MET A 1 -10.46 -16.40 30.23
C MET A 1 -10.69 -14.89 30.10
N LYS A 2 -10.05 -14.07 30.96
CA LYS A 2 -9.99 -12.62 30.78
C LYS A 2 -8.71 -12.27 30.03
N ILE A 3 -8.82 -11.57 28.91
CA ILE A 3 -7.69 -11.24 28.03
C ILE A 3 -7.63 -9.72 27.85
N ALA A 4 -6.46 -9.14 28.12
CA ALA A 4 -6.15 -7.75 27.82
C ALA A 4 -5.40 -7.66 26.48
N ILE A 5 -5.86 -6.78 25.59
CA ILE A 5 -5.19 -6.45 24.34
C ILE A 5 -4.77 -4.98 24.43
N VAL A 6 -3.48 -4.71 24.24
CA VAL A 6 -2.93 -3.34 24.28
C VAL A 6 -2.68 -2.86 22.86
N GLY A 7 -3.40 -1.81 22.46
CA GLY A 7 -3.45 -1.25 21.12
C GLY A 7 -4.70 -1.69 20.36
N SER A 8 -5.45 -0.71 19.85
CA SER A 8 -6.66 -0.90 19.02
C SER A 8 -6.39 -0.70 17.53
N GLY A 9 -5.14 -0.83 17.10
CA GLY A 9 -4.80 -0.95 15.68
C GLY A 9 -5.43 -2.19 15.04
N ILE A 10 -5.32 -2.31 13.71
CA ILE A 10 -5.93 -3.42 12.96
C ILE A 10 -5.57 -4.82 13.51
N ALA A 11 -4.34 -5.02 13.97
CA ALA A 11 -3.92 -6.28 14.57
C ALA A 11 -4.66 -6.57 15.90
N GLY A 12 -4.73 -5.58 16.79
CA GLY A 12 -5.41 -5.72 18.08
C GLY A 12 -6.91 -5.93 17.92
N LEU A 13 -7.56 -5.17 17.05
CA LEU A 13 -8.99 -5.33 16.76
C LEU A 13 -9.30 -6.65 16.06
N THR A 14 -8.43 -7.13 15.16
CA THR A 14 -8.62 -8.45 14.53
C THR A 14 -8.47 -9.57 15.55
N CYS A 15 -7.52 -9.46 16.47
CA CYS A 15 -7.35 -10.38 17.58
C CYS A 15 -8.59 -10.40 18.49
N ALA A 16 -9.06 -9.23 18.92
CA ALA A 16 -10.28 -9.08 19.71
C ALA A 16 -11.49 -9.70 18.98
N HIS A 17 -11.65 -9.38 17.69
CA HIS A 17 -12.74 -9.92 16.87
C HIS A 17 -12.71 -11.45 16.76
N GLY A 18 -11.52 -12.06 16.65
CA GLY A 18 -11.39 -13.51 16.62
C GLY A 18 -11.71 -14.19 17.96
N LEU A 19 -11.34 -13.57 19.08
CA LEU A 19 -11.37 -14.19 20.41
C LEU A 19 -12.63 -13.87 21.24
N HIS A 20 -13.36 -12.80 20.91
CA HIS A 20 -14.46 -12.30 21.77
C HIS A 20 -15.62 -13.27 22.01
N ARG A 21 -15.78 -14.31 21.18
CA ARG A 21 -16.87 -15.28 21.33
C ARG A 21 -16.65 -16.26 22.49
N GLU A 22 -15.40 -16.51 22.85
CA GLU A 22 -15.02 -17.53 23.84
C GLU A 22 -14.36 -16.93 25.09
N HIS A 23 -13.99 -15.64 25.03
CA HIS A 23 -13.21 -14.98 26.07
C HIS A 23 -13.76 -13.59 26.39
N GLU A 24 -13.57 -13.15 27.63
CA GLU A 24 -13.85 -11.78 28.06
C GLU A 24 -12.65 -10.91 27.66
N ILE A 25 -12.86 -9.99 26.70
CA ILE A 25 -11.80 -9.16 26.14
C ILE A 25 -11.88 -7.74 26.70
N THR A 26 -10.74 -7.18 27.10
CA THR A 26 -10.56 -5.75 27.36
C THR A 26 -9.50 -5.21 26.40
N VAL A 27 -9.83 -4.17 25.64
CA VAL A 27 -8.88 -3.50 24.73
C VAL A 27 -8.49 -2.16 25.36
N PHE A 28 -7.19 -1.91 25.43
CA PHE A 28 -6.61 -0.65 25.89
C PHE A 28 -6.06 0.11 24.69
N GLU A 29 -6.42 1.38 24.55
CA GLU A 29 -5.92 2.29 23.52
C GLU A 29 -5.35 3.53 24.20
N ALA A 30 -4.22 4.03 23.69
CA ALA A 30 -3.58 5.24 24.17
C ALA A 30 -4.24 6.50 23.60
N ASP A 31 -4.74 6.42 22.37
CA ASP A 31 -5.46 7.51 21.70
C ASP A 31 -6.93 7.60 22.13
N ASP A 32 -7.58 8.71 21.78
CA ASP A 32 -9.01 8.96 21.99
C ASP A 32 -9.92 8.25 20.94
N ARG A 33 -9.32 7.49 20.02
CA ARG A 33 -10.04 6.74 19.00
C ARG A 33 -9.44 5.36 18.76
N VAL A 34 -10.27 4.49 18.23
CA VAL A 34 -9.83 3.17 17.76
C VAL A 34 -9.25 3.21 16.35
N GLY A 35 -8.43 2.21 16.02
CA GLY A 35 -7.97 1.91 14.66
C GLY A 35 -6.49 2.17 14.38
N GLY A 36 -5.79 2.91 15.24
CA GLY A 36 -4.38 3.24 15.05
C GLY A 36 -4.14 3.91 13.69
N HIS A 37 -3.31 3.34 12.81
CA HIS A 37 -3.01 3.94 11.51
C HIS A 37 -4.22 4.03 10.53
N THR A 38 -5.31 3.29 10.74
CA THR A 38 -6.52 3.50 9.92
C THR A 38 -7.19 4.78 10.38
N ASN A 39 -7.18 5.84 9.55
CA ASN A 39 -7.67 7.15 9.93
C ASN A 39 -8.57 7.73 8.83
N THR A 40 -9.81 8.05 9.17
CA THR A 40 -10.76 8.72 8.29
C THR A 40 -11.11 10.08 8.91
N VAL A 41 -10.80 11.15 8.20
CA VAL A 41 -11.19 12.51 8.60
C VAL A 41 -12.39 12.95 7.76
N VAL A 42 -13.31 13.71 8.34
CA VAL A 42 -14.44 14.26 7.60
C VAL A 42 -14.12 15.70 7.21
N VAL A 43 -14.10 15.97 5.91
CA VAL A 43 -13.87 17.30 5.33
C VAL A 43 -15.21 17.90 4.88
N GLU A 44 -15.42 19.19 5.14
CA GLU A 44 -16.56 19.95 4.64
C GLU A 44 -16.17 20.63 3.31
N GLU A 45 -16.84 20.26 2.21
CA GLU A 45 -16.60 20.87 0.90
C GLU A 45 -17.93 21.12 0.18
N ALA A 46 -18.17 22.35 -0.27
CA ALA A 46 -19.40 22.76 -0.96
C ALA A 46 -20.70 22.33 -0.24
N GLY A 47 -20.72 22.39 1.09
CA GLY A 47 -21.86 22.00 1.92
C GLY A 47 -22.04 20.48 2.09
N ARG A 48 -21.04 19.67 1.72
CA ARG A 48 -21.05 18.21 1.86
C ARG A 48 -19.96 17.74 2.82
N ARG A 49 -20.31 16.72 3.60
CA ARG A 49 -19.39 15.97 4.46
C ARG A 49 -18.76 14.83 3.69
N ILE A 50 -17.46 14.90 3.47
CA ILE A 50 -16.69 13.92 2.70
C ILE A 50 -15.74 13.18 3.65
N PRO A 51 -15.92 11.86 3.87
CA PRO A 51 -14.94 11.07 4.58
C PRO A 51 -13.70 10.87 3.69
N VAL A 52 -12.52 11.18 4.22
CA VAL A 52 -11.23 11.08 3.55
C VAL A 52 -10.32 10.21 4.41
N ASP A 53 -9.88 9.08 3.85
CA ASP A 53 -8.92 8.21 4.51
C ASP A 53 -7.51 8.80 4.33
N THR A 54 -6.76 8.97 5.43
CA THR A 54 -5.42 9.61 5.42
C THR A 54 -4.30 8.68 5.86
N GLY A 55 -4.62 7.45 6.25
CA GLY A 55 -3.63 6.45 6.64
C GLY A 55 -3.73 5.24 5.71
N PHE A 56 -4.44 4.21 6.16
CA PHE A 56 -4.76 3.06 5.31
C PHE A 56 -5.90 3.38 4.35
N ILE A 57 -5.63 3.41 3.04
CA ILE A 57 -6.59 3.84 2.01
C ILE A 57 -6.91 2.78 0.95
N VAL A 58 -6.08 1.74 0.80
CA VAL A 58 -6.19 0.76 -0.29
C VAL A 58 -5.68 -0.61 0.12
N PHE A 59 -6.24 -1.66 -0.48
CA PHE A 59 -5.79 -3.03 -0.39
C PHE A 59 -5.89 -3.71 -1.77
N ASN A 60 -5.26 -4.87 -1.93
CA ASN A 60 -5.38 -5.71 -3.14
C ASN A 60 -5.53 -7.20 -2.78
N ASP A 61 -6.10 -7.96 -3.71
CA ASP A 61 -6.36 -9.39 -3.58
C ASP A 61 -5.11 -10.25 -3.37
N ARG A 62 -3.99 -9.89 -4.01
CA ARG A 62 -2.74 -10.64 -3.94
C ARG A 62 -2.10 -10.58 -2.55
N THR A 63 -2.14 -9.43 -1.88
CA THR A 63 -1.39 -9.19 -0.63
C THR A 63 -2.28 -9.15 0.62
N TYR A 64 -3.60 -9.02 0.46
CA TYR A 64 -4.54 -8.89 1.59
C TYR A 64 -5.66 -9.95 1.63
N PRO A 65 -5.42 -11.25 1.36
CA PRO A 65 -6.50 -12.25 1.31
C PRO A 65 -7.25 -12.38 2.64
N ASN A 66 -6.53 -12.34 3.77
CA ASN A 66 -7.14 -12.42 5.11
C ASN A 66 -7.99 -11.20 5.44
N PHE A 67 -7.53 -10.00 5.07
CA PHE A 67 -8.26 -8.77 5.31
C PHE A 67 -9.53 -8.69 4.47
N ILE A 68 -9.47 -9.12 3.20
CA ILE A 68 -10.65 -9.22 2.32
C ILE A 68 -11.70 -10.17 2.93
N ARG A 69 -11.26 -11.33 3.43
CA ARG A 69 -12.15 -12.26 4.11
C ARG A 69 -12.81 -11.63 5.34
N LEU A 70 -12.04 -10.88 6.15
CA LEU A 70 -12.57 -10.15 7.31
C LEU A 70 -13.61 -9.10 6.87
N LEU A 71 -13.32 -8.29 5.86
CA LEU A 71 -14.27 -7.31 5.33
C LEU A 71 -15.57 -7.99 4.86
N GLY A 72 -15.47 -9.14 4.20
CA GLY A 72 -16.62 -9.95 3.79
C GLY A 72 -17.45 -10.45 4.99
N GLN A 73 -16.80 -10.92 6.06
CA GLN A 73 -17.47 -11.31 7.30
C GLN A 73 -18.18 -10.15 7.99
N LEU A 74 -17.61 -8.94 7.91
CA LEU A 74 -18.18 -7.71 8.46
C LEU A 74 -19.21 -7.05 7.52
N GLY A 75 -19.40 -7.55 6.30
CA GLY A 75 -20.29 -6.96 5.30
C GLY A 75 -19.80 -5.61 4.74
N VAL A 76 -18.50 -5.31 4.86
CA VAL A 76 -17.91 -4.05 4.39
C VAL A 76 -17.62 -4.15 2.89
N ARG A 77 -18.24 -3.25 2.12
CA ARG A 77 -18.05 -3.17 0.66
C ARG A 77 -16.79 -2.37 0.32
N SER A 78 -16.10 -2.79 -0.73
CA SER A 78 -15.03 -2.02 -1.36
C SER A 78 -15.43 -1.49 -2.72
N ARG A 79 -14.63 -0.56 -3.24
CA ARG A 79 -14.79 0.00 -4.59
C ARG A 79 -13.46 -0.16 -5.34
N PRO A 80 -13.48 -0.60 -6.61
CA PRO A 80 -12.29 -0.58 -7.45
C PRO A 80 -11.72 0.83 -7.55
N THR A 81 -10.40 0.96 -7.44
CA THR A 81 -9.68 2.21 -7.58
C THR A 81 -8.37 1.97 -8.32
N ASP A 82 -7.98 2.92 -9.16
CA ASP A 82 -6.72 2.86 -9.90
C ASP A 82 -5.63 3.60 -9.11
N MET A 83 -4.60 2.86 -8.69
CA MET A 83 -3.42 3.44 -8.05
C MET A 83 -2.40 3.86 -9.10
N GLY A 84 -2.74 4.90 -9.86
CA GLY A 84 -1.85 5.48 -10.87
C GLY A 84 -0.59 6.07 -10.25
N PHE A 85 0.54 5.93 -10.96
CA PHE A 85 1.80 6.58 -10.60
C PHE A 85 2.25 7.52 -11.72
N GLY A 86 2.75 8.68 -11.33
CA GLY A 86 3.33 9.68 -12.23
C GLY A 86 4.47 10.40 -11.55
N VAL A 87 5.52 10.69 -12.31
CA VAL A 87 6.68 11.45 -11.84
C VAL A 87 6.97 12.60 -12.77
N ARG A 88 7.37 13.72 -12.17
CA ARG A 88 7.97 14.87 -12.85
C ARG A 88 9.25 15.23 -12.11
N LEU A 89 10.37 15.16 -12.82
CA LEU A 89 11.69 15.48 -12.28
C LEU A 89 12.06 16.91 -12.68
N GLU A 90 12.01 17.85 -11.74
CA GLU A 90 12.33 19.26 -12.01
C GLU A 90 13.76 19.46 -12.52
N ARG A 91 14.73 18.65 -12.03
CA ARG A 91 16.14 18.77 -12.39
C ARG A 91 16.44 18.66 -13.89
N ASN A 92 15.68 17.84 -14.61
CA ASN A 92 15.92 17.56 -16.03
C ASN A 92 14.63 17.54 -16.88
N GLY A 93 13.50 17.93 -16.30
CA GLY A 93 12.19 17.96 -16.94
C GLY A 93 11.69 16.58 -17.39
N LEU A 94 12.20 15.47 -16.84
CA LEU A 94 11.72 14.13 -17.18
C LEU A 94 10.32 13.91 -16.59
N GLU A 95 9.38 13.49 -17.42
CA GLU A 95 8.04 13.09 -16.98
C GLU A 95 7.68 11.73 -17.59
N TYR A 96 7.16 10.83 -16.74
CA TYR A 96 6.55 9.57 -17.14
C TYR A 96 5.58 9.08 -16.06
N GLY A 97 4.69 8.17 -16.43
CA GLY A 97 3.81 7.45 -15.50
C GLY A 97 3.78 5.95 -15.78
N SER A 98 3.01 5.22 -14.98
CA SER A 98 2.92 3.74 -15.08
C SER A 98 1.66 3.24 -15.80
N THR A 99 0.65 4.08 -15.97
CA THR A 99 -0.66 3.65 -16.50
C THR A 99 -0.65 3.59 -18.04
N GLY A 100 -0.14 2.48 -18.58
CA GLY A 100 -0.10 2.21 -20.02
C GLY A 100 0.95 3.02 -20.79
N LEU A 101 1.12 2.69 -22.07
CA LEU A 101 2.21 3.24 -22.90
C LEU A 101 2.12 4.75 -23.11
N ASN A 102 0.91 5.33 -23.16
CA ASN A 102 0.73 6.77 -23.30
C ASN A 102 1.25 7.55 -22.08
N MET A 103 1.16 6.98 -20.87
CA MET A 103 1.71 7.61 -19.66
C MET A 103 3.21 7.37 -19.55
N VAL A 104 3.70 6.18 -19.92
CA VAL A 104 5.14 5.91 -20.01
C VAL A 104 5.82 6.89 -20.98
N PHE A 105 5.21 7.13 -22.14
CA PHE A 105 5.67 8.11 -23.13
C PHE A 105 4.86 9.41 -23.10
N ALA A 106 4.48 9.88 -21.90
CA ALA A 106 3.82 11.18 -21.72
C ALA A 106 4.59 12.28 -22.46
N GLN A 107 5.91 12.18 -22.45
CA GLN A 107 6.80 12.94 -23.32
C GLN A 107 7.20 12.13 -24.56
N ARG A 108 6.59 12.44 -25.72
CA ARG A 108 6.79 11.68 -26.98
C ARG A 108 8.24 11.62 -27.45
N ARG A 109 9.06 12.63 -27.14
CA ARG A 109 10.51 12.63 -27.40
C ARG A 109 11.24 11.43 -26.79
N ASN A 110 10.71 10.85 -25.71
CA ASN A 110 11.32 9.72 -25.03
C ASN A 110 11.21 8.41 -25.85
N VAL A 111 10.31 8.35 -26.85
CA VAL A 111 10.22 7.22 -27.79
C VAL A 111 11.54 7.05 -28.56
N LEU A 112 12.20 8.16 -28.89
CA LEU A 112 13.46 8.15 -29.63
C LEU A 112 14.70 8.31 -28.74
N ARG A 113 14.53 8.29 -27.40
CA ARG A 113 15.61 8.61 -26.45
C ARG A 113 16.22 7.33 -25.87
N PRO A 114 17.46 6.94 -26.26
CA PRO A 114 18.05 5.67 -25.81
C PRO A 114 18.27 5.58 -24.29
N SER A 115 18.52 6.70 -23.62
CA SER A 115 18.66 6.74 -22.16
C SER A 115 17.35 6.44 -21.43
N PHE A 116 16.20 6.79 -22.02
CA PHE A 116 14.90 6.48 -21.43
C PHE A 116 14.58 4.99 -21.53
N HIS A 117 14.86 4.38 -22.68
CA HIS A 117 14.73 2.92 -22.85
C HIS A 117 15.66 2.14 -21.94
N ARG A 118 16.89 2.62 -21.70
CA ARG A 118 17.79 2.04 -20.68
C ARG A 118 17.16 2.06 -19.30
N MET A 119 16.65 3.21 -18.85
CA MET A 119 15.95 3.31 -17.57
C MET A 119 14.77 2.32 -17.46
N LEU A 120 13.93 2.21 -18.51
CA LEU A 120 12.82 1.24 -18.51
C LEU A 120 13.31 -0.20 -18.41
N ARG A 121 14.39 -0.54 -19.14
CA ARG A 121 15.01 -1.86 -19.05
C ARG A 121 15.56 -2.13 -17.66
N ASP A 122 16.19 -1.16 -17.03
CA ASP A 122 16.76 -1.30 -15.68
C ASP A 122 15.64 -1.50 -14.64
N VAL A 123 14.49 -0.85 -14.80
CA VAL A 123 13.29 -1.12 -13.98
C VAL A 123 12.80 -2.56 -14.14
N LEU A 124 12.71 -3.08 -15.38
CA LEU A 124 12.28 -4.46 -15.62
C LEU A 124 13.28 -5.47 -15.08
N ARG A 125 14.59 -5.21 -15.26
CA ARG A 125 15.69 -6.00 -14.71
C ARG A 125 15.57 -6.10 -13.19
N PHE A 126 15.44 -4.95 -12.52
CA PHE A 126 15.26 -4.88 -11.06
C PHE A 126 14.11 -5.76 -10.57
N HIS A 127 12.95 -5.70 -11.23
CA HIS A 127 11.81 -6.52 -10.82
C HIS A 127 12.08 -8.02 -10.98
N GLY A 128 12.80 -8.43 -12.02
CA GLY A 128 13.18 -9.82 -12.23
C GLY A 128 14.18 -10.32 -11.19
N GLU A 129 15.28 -9.59 -11.00
CA GLU A 129 16.34 -9.93 -10.04
C GLU A 129 15.85 -9.89 -8.60
N ALA A 130 15.03 -8.90 -8.23
CA ALA A 130 14.45 -8.82 -6.89
C ALA A 130 13.54 -10.01 -6.58
N GLN A 131 12.78 -10.51 -7.55
CA GLN A 131 11.96 -11.72 -7.37
C GLN A 131 12.86 -12.97 -7.20
N ALA A 132 13.97 -13.07 -7.92
CA ALA A 132 14.92 -14.16 -7.76
C ALA A 132 15.59 -14.13 -6.38
N LEU A 133 16.03 -12.97 -5.91
CA LEU A 133 16.61 -12.81 -4.57
C LEU A 133 15.61 -13.19 -3.46
N LEU A 134 14.34 -12.78 -3.59
CA LEU A 134 13.30 -13.14 -2.63
C LEU A 134 12.99 -14.64 -2.58
N ALA A 135 13.36 -15.41 -3.60
CA ALA A 135 13.25 -16.87 -3.57
C ALA A 135 14.35 -17.55 -2.72
N HIS A 136 15.38 -16.79 -2.32
CA HIS A 136 16.52 -17.23 -1.50
C HIS A 136 16.67 -16.34 -0.25
N PRO A 137 15.72 -16.39 0.71
CA PRO A 137 15.64 -15.46 1.84
C PRO A 137 16.83 -15.51 2.81
N GLU A 138 17.69 -16.52 2.68
CA GLU A 138 18.95 -16.66 3.40
C GLU A 138 20.04 -15.68 2.90
N GLU A 139 19.94 -15.22 1.64
CA GLU A 139 20.83 -14.21 1.08
C GLU A 139 20.37 -12.81 1.50
N LYS A 140 21.06 -12.25 2.49
CA LYS A 140 20.83 -10.89 2.95
C LYS A 140 21.78 -9.95 2.23
N ALA A 141 21.25 -9.16 1.31
CA ALA A 141 21.93 -8.02 0.72
C ALA A 141 21.23 -6.72 1.15
N THR A 142 21.99 -5.69 1.42
CA THR A 142 21.47 -4.32 1.49
C THR A 142 21.04 -3.88 0.09
N LEU A 143 20.14 -2.88 0.02
CA LEU A 143 19.77 -2.29 -1.26
C LEU A 143 20.99 -1.73 -2.02
N GLY A 144 21.99 -1.22 -1.29
CA GLY A 144 23.22 -0.70 -1.90
C GLY A 144 24.06 -1.78 -2.57
N GLU A 145 24.23 -2.93 -1.92
CA GLU A 145 24.92 -4.10 -2.48
C GLU A 145 24.19 -4.63 -3.71
N PHE A 146 22.86 -4.77 -3.62
CA PHE A 146 22.04 -5.22 -4.74
C PHE A 146 22.10 -4.30 -5.97
N LEU A 147 22.20 -2.99 -5.77
CA LEU A 147 22.29 -2.02 -6.87
C LEU A 147 23.70 -1.89 -7.47
N ALA A 148 24.72 -2.46 -6.82
CA ALA A 148 26.11 -2.43 -7.28
C ALA A 148 26.44 -3.60 -8.23
N GLU A 149 25.58 -4.62 -8.29
CA GLU A 149 25.63 -5.76 -9.21
C GLU A 149 25.00 -5.45 -10.58
#